data_AF-A0A267FT62-F1
#
_entry.id   AF-A0A267FT62-F1
#
_cell.length_a   1.000
_cell.length_b   1.000
_cell.length_c   1.000
_cell.angle_alpha   90.00
_cell.angle_beta   90.00
_cell.angle_gamma   90.00
#
_symmetry.space_group_name_H-M   'P 1'
#
loop_
_entity.id
_entity.type
_entity.pdbx_description
1 polymer ?
#
loop_
_entity_poly.entity_id
_entity_poly.type
_entity_poly.pdbx_seq_one_letter_code
_entity_poly.pdbx_strand_id
1 'polypeptide(L)'
;MSADDKSNKPSELKEAEGLLEPEVQVLQQTRAQRFCKFVKDNLFMISTIVGVLLGFILGVAIRAATDPEDRTARFMLWLNMPGDLFIRLLKLTILPLIAANVVVVSANLDPKVNGKISLVSFGYIIVANVGSALIGCVTALLIQPGINRGPANNGTATQTVKIAKLTSSDVFADLLFNIFPDNLVGVALFKTQTVYKLPLKGQLASLGLLGNDTIVEDERSTSNSSSVNMIGVIFCAAVFGMAARTTGEQGRPFIAFFQSLAHVVIKVMRWFLWLTRPASAS
;
A
#
# COMPACT_ATOMS: atom_id res chain seq x y z
N MET A 1 -29.32 63.90 -55.64
CA MET A 1 -29.99 63.46 -54.41
C MET A 1 -29.87 61.95 -54.30
N SER A 2 -28.87 61.45 -53.57
CA SER A 2 -28.88 60.08 -53.04
C SER A 2 -27.90 60.03 -51.89
N ALA A 3 -28.42 59.60 -50.75
CA ALA A 3 -27.79 59.49 -49.46
C ALA A 3 -27.36 58.03 -49.22
N ASP A 4 -26.60 57.88 -48.13
CA ASP A 4 -26.33 56.65 -47.37
C ASP A 4 -25.18 55.74 -47.82
N ASP A 5 -23.96 56.19 -47.50
CA ASP A 5 -22.81 55.34 -47.19
C ASP A 5 -22.70 55.17 -45.66
N LYS A 6 -23.44 54.21 -45.10
CA LYS A 6 -23.30 53.73 -43.72
C LYS A 6 -23.85 52.31 -43.62
N SER A 7 -23.03 51.29 -43.86
CA SER A 7 -23.30 49.93 -43.35
C SER A 7 -22.17 48.95 -43.71
N ASN A 8 -20.96 49.08 -43.13
CA ASN A 8 -20.12 47.88 -42.93
C ASN A 8 -18.94 48.05 -41.95
N LYS A 9 -19.17 48.59 -40.75
CA LYS A 9 -18.11 48.71 -39.71
C LYS A 9 -18.34 48.08 -38.33
N PRO A 10 -19.46 47.39 -37.99
CA PRO A 10 -19.64 46.83 -36.66
C PRO A 10 -19.20 45.36 -36.48
N SER A 11 -18.77 44.66 -37.54
CA SER A 11 -18.35 43.24 -37.46
C SER A 11 -16.87 43.07 -37.09
N GLU A 12 -15.96 43.80 -37.74
CA GLU A 12 -14.51 43.66 -37.50
C GLU A 12 -14.05 44.17 -36.12
N LEU A 13 -14.76 45.16 -35.56
CA LEU A 13 -14.48 45.65 -34.19
C LEU A 13 -14.89 44.65 -33.11
N LYS A 14 -15.93 43.84 -33.35
CA LYS A 14 -16.36 42.79 -32.40
C LYS A 14 -15.46 41.56 -32.43
N GLU A 15 -14.90 41.23 -33.59
CA GLU A 15 -13.89 40.17 -33.70
C GLU A 15 -12.57 40.57 -33.04
N ALA A 16 -12.15 41.84 -33.16
CA ALA A 16 -10.96 42.34 -32.48
C ALA A 16 -11.15 42.42 -30.94
N GLU A 17 -12.33 42.80 -30.44
CA GLU A 17 -12.64 42.74 -28.99
C GLU A 17 -12.64 41.29 -28.47
N GLY A 18 -13.20 40.33 -29.23
CA GLY A 18 -13.25 38.92 -28.83
C GLY A 18 -11.89 38.22 -28.78
N LEU A 19 -10.90 38.69 -29.54
CA LEU A 19 -9.53 38.16 -29.53
C LEU A 19 -8.62 38.84 -28.51
N LEU A 20 -8.95 40.05 -28.05
CA LEU A 20 -8.16 40.81 -27.07
C LEU A 20 -8.57 40.51 -25.61
N GLU A 21 -9.83 40.09 -25.39
CA GLU A 21 -10.36 39.64 -24.10
C GLU A 21 -9.61 38.44 -23.45
N PRO A 22 -9.20 37.37 -24.17
CA PRO A 22 -8.47 36.27 -23.55
C PRO A 22 -7.03 36.63 -23.16
N GLU A 23 -6.41 37.65 -23.78
CA GLU A 23 -5.01 38.02 -23.52
C GLU A 23 -4.88 39.03 -22.37
N VAL A 24 -5.81 40.00 -22.25
CA VAL A 24 -5.78 41.02 -21.18
C VAL A 24 -6.14 40.43 -19.80
N GLN A 25 -6.99 39.40 -19.75
CA GLN A 25 -7.33 38.73 -18.47
C GLN A 25 -6.16 37.95 -17.86
N VAL A 26 -5.12 37.60 -18.63
CA VAL A 26 -3.94 36.88 -18.13
C VAL A 26 -2.98 37.81 -17.36
N LEU A 27 -3.05 39.13 -17.57
CA LEU A 27 -2.05 40.08 -17.06
C LEU A 27 -2.37 40.71 -15.70
N GLN A 28 -3.59 40.58 -15.16
CA GLN A 28 -3.97 41.18 -13.86
C GLN A 28 -4.27 40.19 -12.73
N GLN A 29 -3.79 38.94 -12.80
CA GLN A 29 -3.82 38.09 -11.59
C GLN A 29 -2.80 38.58 -10.56
N THR A 30 -3.32 39.13 -9.44
CA THR A 30 -2.54 39.48 -8.26
C THR A 30 -1.80 38.24 -7.75
N ARG A 31 -0.60 38.40 -7.16
CA ARG A 31 0.17 37.27 -6.58
C ARG A 31 -0.69 36.41 -5.64
N ALA A 32 -1.63 37.02 -4.92
CA ALA A 32 -2.59 36.36 -4.05
C ALA A 32 -3.59 35.46 -4.80
N GLN A 33 -4.07 35.86 -5.99
CA GLN A 33 -4.98 35.04 -6.80
C GLN A 33 -4.27 33.84 -7.42
N ARG A 34 -3.03 34.03 -7.89
CA ARG A 34 -2.18 32.92 -8.36
C ARG A 34 -1.88 31.94 -7.23
N PHE A 35 -1.61 32.46 -6.04
CA PHE A 35 -1.36 31.65 -4.85
C PHE A 35 -2.60 30.88 -4.41
N CYS A 36 -3.78 31.51 -4.33
CA CYS A 36 -5.03 30.82 -4.02
C CYS A 36 -5.41 29.77 -5.06
N LYS A 37 -5.17 30.03 -6.35
CA LYS A 37 -5.35 29.05 -7.43
C LYS A 37 -4.40 27.86 -7.24
N PHE A 38 -3.12 28.13 -6.99
CA PHE A 38 -2.12 27.10 -6.72
C PHE A 38 -2.44 26.25 -5.48
N VAL A 39 -2.91 26.87 -4.39
CA VAL A 39 -3.30 26.15 -3.15
C VAL A 39 -4.54 25.28 -3.39
N LYS A 40 -5.51 25.74 -4.19
CA LYS A 40 -6.68 24.93 -4.56
C LYS A 40 -6.27 23.74 -5.44
N ASP A 41 -5.39 23.96 -6.41
CA ASP A 41 -4.93 22.93 -7.34
C ASP A 41 -4.09 21.85 -6.63
N ASN A 42 -3.29 22.24 -5.64
CA ASN A 42 -2.40 21.35 -4.88
C ASN A 42 -2.91 21.01 -3.47
N LEU A 43 -4.19 21.26 -3.19
CA LEU A 43 -4.77 21.15 -1.85
C LEU A 43 -4.57 19.75 -1.23
N PHE A 44 -4.62 18.70 -2.05
CA PHE A 44 -4.40 17.34 -1.57
C PHE A 44 -2.97 17.13 -1.07
N MET A 45 -1.96 17.46 -1.88
CA MET A 45 -0.56 17.33 -1.51
C MET A 45 -0.25 18.19 -0.27
N ILE A 46 -0.67 19.45 -0.27
CA ILE A 46 -0.44 20.37 0.86
C ILE A 46 -1.10 19.83 2.14
N SER A 47 -2.34 19.34 2.05
CA SER A 47 -3.04 18.75 3.20
C SER A 47 -2.30 17.52 3.75
N THR A 48 -1.71 16.66 2.91
CA THR A 48 -0.93 15.52 3.40
C THR A 48 0.34 15.95 4.12
N ILE A 49 1.05 16.95 3.61
CA ILE A 49 2.27 17.47 4.24
C ILE A 49 1.94 18.11 5.58
N VAL A 50 0.91 18.97 5.63
CA VAL A 50 0.45 19.60 6.88
C VAL A 50 -0.02 18.56 7.89
N GLY A 51 -0.73 17.52 7.46
CA GLY A 51 -1.18 16.43 8.33
C GLY A 51 -0.01 15.67 8.96
N VAL A 52 1.02 15.34 8.18
CA VAL A 52 2.24 14.67 8.70
C VAL A 52 2.99 15.56 9.68
N LEU A 53 3.16 16.85 9.38
CA LEU A 53 3.83 17.80 10.26
C LEU A 53 3.07 17.99 11.57
N LEU A 54 1.75 18.19 11.51
CA LEU A 54 0.90 18.29 12.69
C LEU A 54 0.95 17.02 13.53
N GLY A 55 0.84 15.85 12.90
CA GLY A 55 0.93 14.55 13.59
C GLY A 55 2.28 14.36 14.28
N PHE A 56 3.38 14.77 13.65
CA PHE A 56 4.70 14.73 14.26
C PHE A 56 4.83 15.69 15.46
N ILE A 57 4.39 16.94 15.31
CA ILE A 57 4.43 17.94 16.39
C ILE A 57 3.56 17.50 17.57
N LEU A 58 2.33 17.04 17.32
CA LEU A 58 1.44 16.48 18.34
C LEU A 58 2.07 15.25 19.01
N GLY A 59 2.67 14.34 18.24
CA GLY A 59 3.33 13.16 18.78
C GLY A 59 4.51 13.49 19.71
N VAL A 60 5.34 14.46 19.32
CA VAL A 60 6.44 14.95 20.15
C VAL A 60 5.93 15.70 21.38
N ALA A 61 4.91 16.55 21.22
CA ALA A 61 4.32 17.31 22.33
C ALA A 61 3.67 16.38 23.37
N ILE A 62 2.90 15.39 22.93
CA ILE A 62 2.31 14.38 23.83
C ILE A 62 3.41 13.58 24.52
N ARG A 63 4.48 13.20 23.80
CA ARG A 63 5.61 12.49 24.40
C ARG A 63 6.39 13.34 25.40
N ALA A 64 6.55 14.64 25.16
CA ALA A 64 7.27 15.55 26.06
C ALA A 64 6.43 15.96 27.28
N ALA A 65 5.11 15.99 27.15
CA ALA A 65 4.18 16.37 28.22
C ALA A 65 3.76 15.21 29.13
N THR A 66 4.19 13.96 28.84
CA THR A 66 3.67 12.76 29.53
C THR A 66 4.81 11.89 30.12
N ASP A 67 4.89 11.84 31.44
CA ASP A 67 5.69 10.90 32.25
C ASP A 67 4.93 9.59 32.53
N PRO A 68 5.60 8.49 32.95
CA PRO A 68 5.10 7.12 32.82
C PRO A 68 4.12 6.75 33.93
N GLU A 69 2.87 7.17 33.82
CA GLU A 69 1.79 6.64 34.66
C GLU A 69 0.61 6.12 33.83
N ASP A 70 0.02 5.03 34.31
CA ASP A 70 -0.98 4.14 33.68
C ASP A 70 -2.21 4.85 33.07
N ARG A 71 -2.44 6.12 33.39
CA ARG A 71 -3.49 6.96 32.78
C ARG A 71 -3.28 7.19 31.27
N THR A 72 -2.06 7.01 30.80
CA THR A 72 -1.65 7.19 29.40
C THR A 72 -2.14 6.07 28.50
N ALA A 73 -2.25 4.82 29.01
CA ALA A 73 -2.62 3.67 28.18
C ALA A 73 -4.03 3.79 27.58
N ARG A 74 -5.00 4.28 28.38
CA ARG A 74 -6.37 4.51 27.90
C ARG A 74 -6.42 5.66 26.91
N PHE A 75 -5.75 6.79 27.19
CA PHE A 75 -5.69 7.94 26.28
C PHE A 75 -5.02 7.59 24.95
N MET A 76 -3.90 6.85 24.99
CA MET A 76 -3.20 6.36 23.80
C MET A 76 -4.08 5.43 22.96
N LEU A 77 -4.90 4.57 23.58
CA LEU A 77 -5.85 3.74 22.84
C LEU A 77 -6.77 4.62 22.00
N TRP A 78 -7.49 5.56 22.62
CA TRP A 78 -8.43 6.46 21.93
C TRP A 78 -7.75 7.34 20.88
N LEU A 79 -6.51 7.76 21.13
CA LEU A 79 -5.73 8.55 20.18
C LEU A 79 -5.28 7.71 18.96
N ASN A 80 -4.98 6.42 19.15
CA ASN A 80 -4.61 5.50 18.07
C ASN A 80 -5.82 4.94 17.32
N MET A 81 -7.01 4.90 17.93
CA MET A 81 -8.25 4.39 17.32
C MET A 81 -8.52 4.88 15.89
N PRO A 82 -8.47 6.19 15.55
CA PRO A 82 -8.71 6.65 14.19
C PRO A 82 -7.68 6.13 13.18
N GLY A 83 -6.41 6.00 13.59
CA GLY A 83 -5.35 5.44 12.77
C GLY A 83 -5.56 3.94 12.52
N ASP A 84 -5.88 3.18 13.56
CA ASP A 84 -6.15 1.74 13.44
C ASP A 84 -7.39 1.46 12.60
N LEU A 85 -8.46 2.26 12.75
CA LEU A 85 -9.65 2.17 11.92
C LEU A 85 -9.30 2.44 10.44
N PHE A 86 -8.52 3.47 10.17
CA PHE A 86 -8.07 3.79 8.81
C PHE A 86 -7.30 2.63 8.17
N ILE A 87 -6.32 2.04 8.89
CA ILE A 87 -5.57 0.88 8.39
C ILE A 87 -6.47 -0.33 8.16
N ARG A 88 -7.47 -0.58 9.02
CA ARG A 88 -8.46 -1.65 8.82
C ARG A 88 -9.32 -1.42 7.57
N LEU A 89 -9.73 -0.18 7.30
CA LEU A 89 -10.47 0.18 6.09
C LEU A 89 -9.64 -0.01 4.81
N LEU A 90 -8.35 0.33 4.84
CA LEU A 90 -7.43 0.06 3.73
C LEU A 90 -7.24 -1.45 3.51
N LYS A 91 -7.12 -2.24 4.59
CA LYS A 91 -7.01 -3.70 4.50
C LYS A 91 -8.30 -4.39 4.03
N LEU A 92 -9.46 -3.80 4.28
CA LEU A 92 -10.74 -4.34 3.80
C LEU A 92 -10.87 -4.22 2.28
N THR A 93 -10.38 -3.11 1.72
CA THR A 93 -10.58 -2.73 0.33
C THR A 93 -9.48 -3.26 -0.60
N ILE A 94 -8.29 -3.55 -0.07
CA ILE A 94 -7.15 -4.02 -0.86
C ILE A 94 -7.40 -5.41 -1.51
N LEU A 95 -7.99 -6.37 -0.80
CA LEU A 95 -8.18 -7.74 -1.32
C LEU A 95 -9.14 -7.77 -2.51
N PRO A 96 -10.37 -7.21 -2.42
CA PRO A 96 -11.28 -7.19 -3.56
C PRO A 96 -10.71 -6.41 -4.75
N LEU A 97 -10.00 -5.30 -4.48
CA LEU A 97 -9.42 -4.45 -5.52
C LEU A 97 -8.30 -5.15 -6.28
N ILE A 98 -7.36 -5.79 -5.57
CA ILE A 98 -6.25 -6.52 -6.19
C ILE A 98 -6.78 -7.70 -7.00
N ALA A 99 -7.64 -8.54 -6.41
CA ALA A 99 -8.18 -9.71 -7.10
C ALA A 99 -8.90 -9.29 -8.40
N ALA A 100 -9.76 -8.28 -8.34
CA ALA A 100 -10.49 -7.80 -9.52
C ALA A 100 -9.58 -7.19 -10.58
N ASN A 101 -8.67 -6.29 -10.18
CA ASN A 101 -7.75 -5.65 -11.14
C ASN A 101 -6.82 -6.66 -11.80
N VAL A 102 -6.29 -7.64 -11.05
CA VAL A 102 -5.37 -8.63 -11.59
C VAL A 102 -6.10 -9.56 -12.57
N VAL A 103 -7.33 -9.99 -12.28
CA VAL A 103 -8.16 -10.76 -13.24
C VAL A 103 -8.36 -9.96 -14.54
N VAL A 104 -8.79 -8.71 -14.43
CA VAL A 104 -9.08 -7.84 -15.59
C VAL A 104 -7.81 -7.56 -16.41
N VAL A 105 -6.70 -7.24 -15.75
CA VAL A 105 -5.41 -7.01 -16.43
C VAL A 105 -4.95 -8.28 -17.14
N SER A 106 -4.98 -9.42 -16.46
CA SER A 106 -4.51 -10.69 -17.04
C SER A 106 -5.39 -11.17 -18.20
N ALA A 107 -6.69 -10.89 -18.15
CA ALA A 107 -7.59 -11.24 -19.25
C ALA A 107 -7.40 -10.35 -20.50
N ASN A 108 -7.05 -9.08 -20.31
CA ASN A 108 -6.83 -8.13 -21.40
C ASN A 108 -5.41 -8.21 -22.01
N LEU A 109 -4.51 -9.01 -21.43
CA LEU A 109 -3.15 -9.17 -21.96
C LEU A 109 -3.12 -10.17 -23.12
N ASP A 110 -2.75 -9.68 -24.31
CA ASP A 110 -2.54 -10.47 -25.52
C ASP A 110 -1.09 -11.01 -25.58
N PRO A 111 -0.81 -12.28 -25.26
CA PRO A 111 0.57 -12.78 -25.23
C PRO A 111 1.23 -12.83 -26.62
N LYS A 112 0.44 -12.98 -27.70
CA LYS A 112 0.97 -13.05 -29.07
C LYS A 112 1.51 -11.71 -29.58
N VAL A 113 0.86 -10.61 -29.21
CA VAL A 113 1.21 -9.26 -29.68
C VAL A 113 2.09 -8.56 -28.64
N ASN A 114 1.73 -8.68 -27.36
CA ASN A 114 2.37 -7.93 -26.28
C ASN A 114 3.38 -8.78 -25.50
N GLY A 115 3.55 -10.08 -25.80
CA GLY A 115 4.42 -10.97 -25.03
C GLY A 115 5.89 -10.55 -25.05
N LYS A 116 6.42 -10.09 -26.19
CA LYS A 116 7.80 -9.60 -26.27
C LYS A 116 8.00 -8.35 -25.41
N ILE A 117 7.08 -7.40 -25.51
CA ILE A 117 7.12 -6.14 -24.76
C ILE A 117 6.97 -6.42 -23.26
N SER A 118 6.04 -7.30 -22.88
CA SER A 118 5.81 -7.73 -21.50
C SER A 118 7.04 -8.46 -20.92
N LEU A 119 7.68 -9.36 -21.68
CA LEU A 119 8.85 -10.10 -21.22
C LEU A 119 10.07 -9.20 -21.02
N VAL A 120 10.35 -8.30 -21.98
CA VAL A 120 11.42 -7.30 -21.84
C VAL A 120 11.16 -6.38 -20.65
N SER A 121 9.92 -5.91 -20.48
CA SER A 121 9.55 -5.07 -19.34
C SER A 121 9.70 -5.82 -18.02
N PHE A 122 9.27 -7.07 -17.95
CA PHE A 122 9.40 -7.91 -16.77
C PHE A 122 10.88 -8.15 -16.40
N GLY A 123 11.72 -8.44 -17.40
CA GLY A 123 13.16 -8.57 -17.21
C GLY A 123 13.79 -7.27 -16.68
N TYR A 124 13.42 -6.12 -17.26
CA TYR A 124 13.85 -4.81 -16.78
C TYR A 124 13.44 -4.58 -15.31
N ILE A 125 12.19 -4.88 -14.94
CA ILE A 125 11.68 -4.75 -13.56
C ILE A 125 12.47 -5.64 -12.59
N ILE A 126 12.78 -6.88 -12.96
CA ILE A 126 13.58 -7.78 -12.12
C ILE A 126 14.98 -7.20 -11.90
N VAL A 127 15.67 -6.83 -12.98
CA VAL A 127 17.05 -6.30 -12.88
C VAL A 127 17.07 -5.00 -12.05
N ALA A 128 16.12 -4.10 -12.28
CA ALA A 128 16.02 -2.85 -11.52
C ALA A 128 15.75 -3.09 -10.03
N ASN A 129 14.84 -4.03 -9.69
CA ASN A 129 14.52 -4.35 -8.29
C ASN A 129 15.69 -5.05 -7.58
N VAL A 130 16.34 -6.02 -8.24
CA VAL A 130 17.51 -6.69 -7.67
C VAL A 130 18.66 -5.69 -7.48
N GLY A 131 18.93 -4.84 -8.47
CA GLY A 131 19.94 -3.78 -8.38
C GLY A 131 19.65 -2.79 -7.24
N SER A 132 18.40 -2.32 -7.14
CA SER A 132 17.96 -1.43 -6.06
C SER A 132 18.09 -2.08 -4.68
N ALA A 133 17.70 -3.35 -4.55
CA ALA A 133 17.81 -4.10 -3.30
C ALA A 133 19.27 -4.29 -2.85
N LEU A 134 20.18 -4.56 -3.80
CA LEU A 134 21.61 -4.68 -3.51
C LEU A 134 22.19 -3.35 -3.01
N ILE A 135 21.91 -2.24 -3.71
CA ILE A 135 22.37 -0.90 -3.29
C ILE A 135 21.80 -0.54 -1.92
N GLY A 136 20.50 -0.81 -1.69
CA GLY A 136 19.85 -0.58 -0.40
C GLY A 136 20.46 -1.42 0.72
N CYS A 137 20.78 -2.69 0.46
CA CYS A 137 21.43 -3.58 1.42
C CYS A 137 22.84 -3.10 1.77
N VAL A 138 23.67 -2.78 0.76
CA VAL A 138 25.02 -2.25 0.96
C VAL A 138 24.97 -0.95 1.78
N THR A 139 24.08 -0.03 1.41
CA THR A 139 23.91 1.24 2.13
C THR A 139 23.47 1.01 3.58
N ALA A 140 22.53 0.09 3.82
CA ALA A 140 22.07 -0.24 5.17
C ALA A 140 23.17 -0.90 6.02
N LEU A 141 24.02 -1.75 5.43
CA LEU A 141 25.15 -2.38 6.12
C LEU A 141 26.30 -1.41 6.41
N LEU A 142 26.46 -0.35 5.61
CA LEU A 142 27.45 0.71 5.84
C LEU A 142 26.99 1.70 6.91
N ILE A 143 25.74 2.17 6.83
CA ILE A 143 25.18 3.15 7.79
C ILE A 143 24.82 2.48 9.12
N GLN A 144 24.47 1.19 9.09
CA GLN A 144 24.03 0.38 10.22
C GLN A 144 23.00 1.11 11.11
N PRO A 145 21.86 1.55 10.54
CA PRO A 145 20.88 2.29 11.29
C PRO A 145 20.31 1.41 12.43
N GLY A 146 20.42 1.87 13.67
CA GLY A 146 19.81 1.20 14.83
C GLY A 146 20.75 0.47 15.78
N ILE A 147 22.08 0.42 15.53
CA ILE A 147 23.04 -0.21 16.46
C ILE A 147 22.99 0.38 17.88
N ASN A 148 22.72 1.68 18.00
CA ASN A 148 22.65 2.37 19.29
C ASN A 148 21.24 2.39 19.92
N ARG A 149 20.28 1.63 19.38
CA ARG A 149 18.93 1.47 19.94
C ARG A 149 18.77 0.04 20.48
N GLY A 150 19.54 -0.30 21.52
CA GLY A 150 19.30 -1.50 22.30
C GLY A 150 17.97 -1.43 23.06
N PRO A 151 17.40 -2.57 23.50
CA PRO A 151 16.27 -2.55 24.42
C PRO A 151 16.66 -1.70 25.64
N ALA A 152 15.77 -0.84 26.11
CA ALA A 152 15.97 -0.14 27.37
C ALA A 152 16.27 -1.20 28.44
N ASN A 153 17.50 -1.21 28.95
CA ASN A 153 17.96 -2.12 29.99
C ASN A 153 17.26 -1.80 31.31
N ASN A 154 15.98 -2.18 31.45
CA ASN A 154 15.35 -2.30 32.74
C ASN A 154 15.73 -3.67 33.33
N GLY A 155 16.99 -3.79 33.76
CA GLY A 155 17.48 -4.59 34.90
C GLY A 155 17.04 -6.04 35.12
N THR A 156 16.32 -6.69 34.21
CA THR A 156 15.85 -8.06 34.39
C THR A 156 16.39 -8.88 33.23
N ALA A 157 17.36 -9.74 33.54
CA ALA A 157 17.89 -10.71 32.60
C ALA A 157 16.78 -11.69 32.21
N THR A 158 15.94 -11.31 31.25
CA THR A 158 15.05 -12.24 30.57
C THR A 158 15.96 -13.17 29.80
N GLN A 159 16.15 -14.39 30.32
CA GLN A 159 16.82 -15.46 29.61
C GLN A 159 16.17 -15.57 28.23
N THR A 160 16.89 -15.08 27.23
CA THR A 160 16.46 -15.14 25.85
C THR A 160 16.78 -16.55 25.41
N VAL A 161 15.81 -17.45 25.61
CA VAL A 161 15.83 -18.76 24.97
C VAL A 161 16.08 -18.51 23.49
N LYS A 162 17.21 -19.01 22.97
CA LYS A 162 17.54 -18.97 21.55
C LYS A 162 16.55 -19.86 20.81
N ILE A 163 15.37 -19.33 20.50
CA ILE A 163 14.45 -19.94 19.55
C ILE A 163 15.22 -20.01 18.23
N ALA A 164 15.25 -21.18 17.56
CA ALA A 164 15.89 -21.31 16.26
C ALA A 164 15.45 -20.17 15.35
N LYS A 165 16.45 -19.43 14.88
CA LYS A 165 16.27 -18.34 13.95
C LYS A 165 15.80 -18.94 12.64
N LEU A 166 14.68 -18.46 12.10
CA LEU A 166 14.14 -18.87 10.80
C LEU A 166 15.27 -19.01 9.78
N THR A 167 15.40 -20.20 9.19
CA THR A 167 16.41 -20.42 8.16
C THR A 167 15.93 -19.77 6.87
N SER A 168 16.86 -19.24 6.06
CA SER A 168 16.52 -18.67 4.76
C SER A 168 15.74 -19.66 3.88
N SER A 169 16.04 -20.97 3.97
CA SER A 169 15.30 -22.02 3.27
C SER A 169 13.83 -22.09 3.67
N ASP A 170 13.51 -21.86 4.95
CA ASP A 170 12.12 -21.88 5.42
C ASP A 170 11.34 -20.70 4.86
N VAL A 171 11.98 -19.52 4.81
CA VAL A 171 11.38 -18.32 4.22
C VAL A 171 11.13 -18.52 2.72
N PHE A 172 12.07 -19.14 1.98
CA PHE A 172 11.86 -19.47 0.56
C PHE A 172 10.78 -20.54 0.36
N ALA A 173 10.72 -21.56 1.23
CA ALA A 173 9.67 -22.58 1.17
C ALA A 173 8.29 -21.96 1.47
N ASP A 174 8.18 -21.13 2.50
CA ASP A 174 6.97 -20.38 2.83
C ASP A 174 6.54 -19.47 1.67
N LEU A 175 7.49 -18.81 1.01
CA LEU A 175 7.20 -18.02 -0.19
C LEU A 175 6.56 -18.89 -1.29
N LEU A 176 7.14 -20.06 -1.58
CA LEU A 176 6.64 -20.95 -2.62
C LEU A 176 5.24 -21.50 -2.30
N PHE A 177 5.01 -21.93 -1.05
CA PHE A 177 3.69 -22.38 -0.61
C PHE A 177 2.66 -21.25 -0.63
N ASN A 178 3.07 -20.01 -0.37
CA ASN A 178 2.18 -18.87 -0.51
C ASN A 178 1.93 -18.47 -1.98
N ILE A 179 2.84 -18.76 -2.92
CA ILE A 179 2.58 -18.58 -4.37
C ILE A 179 1.56 -19.61 -4.86
N PHE A 180 1.70 -20.87 -4.44
CA PHE A 180 0.84 -21.98 -4.83
C PHE A 180 0.00 -22.46 -3.62
N PRO A 181 -1.06 -21.72 -3.26
CA PRO A 181 -1.88 -22.05 -2.11
C PRO A 181 -2.63 -23.37 -2.30
N ASP A 182 -2.85 -24.08 -1.19
CA ASP A 182 -3.67 -25.29 -1.13
C ASP A 182 -5.18 -24.99 -1.22
N ASN A 183 -5.60 -23.76 -0.89
CA ASN A 183 -6.99 -23.34 -0.91
C ASN A 183 -7.19 -21.91 -1.47
N LEU A 184 -8.01 -21.80 -2.53
CA LEU A 184 -8.34 -20.53 -3.19
C LEU A 184 -9.13 -19.54 -2.32
N VAL A 185 -10.00 -20.01 -1.43
CA VAL A 185 -10.70 -19.13 -0.48
C VAL A 185 -9.83 -18.89 0.75
N GLY A 186 -9.01 -19.88 1.11
CA GLY A 186 -8.07 -19.83 2.23
C GLY A 186 -7.08 -18.67 2.12
N VAL A 187 -6.60 -18.33 0.92
CA VAL A 187 -5.67 -17.19 0.72
C VAL A 187 -6.21 -15.85 1.19
N ALA A 188 -7.53 -15.68 1.24
CA ALA A 188 -8.16 -14.45 1.71
C ALA A 188 -8.12 -14.32 3.24
N LEU A 189 -7.88 -15.42 3.95
CA LEU A 189 -8.00 -15.48 5.42
C LEU A 189 -6.67 -15.84 6.08
N PHE A 190 -5.87 -16.68 5.41
CA PHE A 190 -4.68 -17.30 5.99
C PHE A 190 -3.47 -17.20 5.05
N LYS A 191 -2.29 -17.13 5.65
CA LYS A 191 -0.99 -17.31 4.99
C LYS A 191 -0.19 -18.38 5.73
N THR A 192 0.55 -19.16 4.96
CA THR A 192 1.44 -20.21 5.47
C THR A 192 2.69 -19.57 6.04
N GLN A 193 3.03 -19.89 7.29
CA GLN A 193 4.26 -19.45 7.92
C GLN A 193 4.86 -20.57 8.77
N THR A 194 6.13 -20.88 8.53
CA THR A 194 6.92 -21.77 9.36
C THR A 194 7.20 -21.08 10.69
N VAL A 195 6.80 -21.73 11.79
CA VAL A 195 7.09 -21.27 13.15
C VAL A 195 7.74 -22.41 13.92
N TYR A 196 8.95 -22.14 14.40
CA TYR A 196 9.63 -23.03 15.32
C TYR A 196 8.97 -22.92 16.69
N LYS A 197 8.32 -23.99 17.13
CA LYS A 197 7.79 -24.09 18.49
C LYS A 197 8.79 -24.90 19.29
N LEU A 198 9.21 -24.35 20.42
CA LEU A 198 10.05 -25.08 21.36
C LEU A 198 9.25 -26.31 21.85
N PRO A 199 9.73 -27.54 21.65
CA PRO A 199 9.02 -28.72 22.13
C PRO A 199 8.93 -28.68 23.66
N LEU A 200 7.94 -29.37 24.24
CA LEU A 200 7.70 -29.38 25.68
C LEU A 200 8.98 -29.76 26.48
N LYS A 201 9.79 -30.68 25.93
CA LYS A 201 11.12 -31.03 26.48
C LYS A 201 12.10 -29.85 26.49
N GLY A 202 12.12 -29.04 25.44
CA GLY A 202 12.93 -27.81 25.37
C GLY A 202 12.46 -26.74 26.34
N GLN A 203 11.14 -26.65 26.58
CA GLN A 203 10.59 -25.76 27.61
C GLN A 203 10.99 -26.23 29.02
N LEU A 204 10.88 -27.52 29.31
CA LEU A 204 11.31 -28.08 30.61
C LEU A 204 12.84 -27.99 30.82
N ALA A 205 13.63 -28.17 29.75
CA ALA A 205 15.09 -27.94 29.79
C ALA A 205 15.43 -26.47 30.03
N SER A 206 14.70 -25.53 29.41
CA SER A 206 14.87 -24.09 29.67
C SER A 206 14.48 -23.67 31.10
N LEU A 207 13.65 -24.46 31.78
CA LEU A 207 13.32 -24.31 33.20
C LEU A 207 14.34 -24.99 34.14
N GLY A 208 15.38 -25.63 33.61
CA GLY A 208 16.38 -26.37 34.40
C GLY A 208 15.87 -27.69 34.99
N LEU A 209 14.73 -28.20 34.50
CA LEU A 209 14.06 -29.41 34.99
C LEU A 209 14.52 -30.69 34.25
N LEU A 210 15.31 -30.56 33.19
CA LEU A 210 15.89 -31.66 32.41
C LEU A 210 17.40 -31.42 32.26
N GLY A 211 18.21 -32.48 32.33
CA GLY A 211 19.67 -32.40 32.23
C GLY A 211 20.16 -31.92 30.86
N ASN A 212 21.34 -31.28 30.85
CA ASN A 212 21.94 -30.56 29.71
C ASN A 212 22.13 -31.33 28.40
N ASP A 213 21.91 -32.65 28.35
CA ASP A 213 22.25 -33.52 27.21
C ASP A 213 21.06 -33.87 26.30
N THR A 214 19.91 -33.23 26.46
CA THR A 214 18.83 -33.40 25.48
C THR A 214 19.04 -32.42 24.32
N ILE A 215 19.52 -32.93 23.18
CA ILE A 215 19.47 -32.21 21.90
C ILE A 215 17.99 -31.91 21.64
N VAL A 216 17.61 -30.65 21.82
CA VAL A 216 16.25 -30.19 21.55
C VAL A 216 16.13 -30.05 20.04
N GLU A 217 15.64 -31.11 19.38
CA GLU A 217 15.22 -30.99 18.00
C GLU A 217 13.98 -30.09 17.95
N ASP A 218 14.12 -28.94 17.29
CA ASP A 218 12.99 -28.05 17.07
C ASP A 218 11.97 -28.73 16.15
N GLU A 219 10.73 -28.84 16.61
CA GLU A 219 9.66 -29.28 15.72
C GLU A 219 9.31 -28.15 14.76
N ARG A 220 9.56 -28.40 13.47
CA ARG A 220 9.06 -27.56 12.39
C ARG A 220 7.54 -27.67 12.34
N SER A 221 6.85 -26.66 12.86
CA SER A 221 5.40 -26.54 12.73
C SER A 221 5.05 -25.50 11.67
N THR A 222 4.46 -25.94 10.56
CA THR A 222 3.83 -25.03 9.61
C THR A 222 2.50 -24.58 10.22
N SER A 223 2.37 -23.28 10.48
CA SER A 223 1.13 -22.72 11.05
C SER A 223 0.47 -21.76 10.07
N ASN A 224 -0.86 -21.81 10.00
CA ASN A 224 -1.64 -20.83 9.26
C ASN A 224 -1.81 -19.59 10.14
N SER A 225 -1.16 -18.50 9.74
CA SER A 225 -1.36 -17.22 10.40
C SER A 225 -2.57 -16.50 9.81
N SER A 226 -3.36 -15.84 10.65
CA SER A 226 -4.59 -15.10 10.26
C SER A 226 -4.21 -13.78 9.57
N SER A 227 -3.75 -13.90 8.34
CA SER A 227 -3.35 -12.78 7.50
C SER A 227 -3.55 -13.17 6.05
N VAL A 228 -3.96 -12.22 5.23
CA VAL A 228 -4.18 -12.44 3.79
C VAL A 228 -2.87 -12.85 3.10
N ASN A 229 -2.89 -13.95 2.37
CA ASN A 229 -1.83 -14.32 1.44
C ASN A 229 -2.01 -13.54 0.12
N MET A 230 -1.47 -12.31 0.08
CA MET A 230 -1.58 -11.44 -1.09
C MET A 230 -0.92 -12.02 -2.35
N ILE A 231 0.19 -12.74 -2.19
CA ILE A 231 0.91 -13.34 -3.32
C ILE A 231 0.05 -14.44 -3.96
N GLY A 232 -0.56 -15.30 -3.14
CA GLY A 232 -1.49 -16.33 -3.60
C GLY A 232 -2.73 -15.72 -4.27
N VAL A 233 -3.30 -14.64 -3.71
CA VAL A 233 -4.40 -13.90 -4.35
C VAL A 233 -4.02 -13.43 -5.76
N ILE A 234 -2.84 -12.83 -5.91
CA ILE A 234 -2.36 -12.35 -7.21
C ILE A 234 -2.15 -13.52 -8.18
N PHE A 235 -1.51 -14.60 -7.74
CA PHE A 235 -1.25 -15.77 -8.57
C PHE A 235 -2.57 -16.39 -9.06
N CYS A 236 -3.50 -16.68 -8.15
CA CYS A 236 -4.80 -17.24 -8.50
C CYS A 236 -5.57 -16.31 -9.44
N ALA A 237 -5.67 -15.02 -9.11
CA ALA A 237 -6.35 -14.02 -9.94
C ALA A 237 -5.76 -13.94 -11.35
N ALA A 238 -4.43 -14.03 -11.48
CA ALA A 238 -3.76 -14.01 -12.79
C ALA A 238 -4.08 -15.26 -13.60
N VAL A 239 -4.01 -16.44 -12.98
CA VAL A 239 -4.36 -17.72 -13.62
C VAL A 239 -5.83 -17.72 -14.08
N PHE A 240 -6.77 -17.29 -13.23
CA PHE A 240 -8.18 -17.18 -13.60
C PHE A 240 -8.42 -16.14 -14.69
N GLY A 241 -7.74 -14.99 -14.66
CA GLY A 241 -7.84 -13.99 -15.72
C GLY A 241 -7.33 -14.50 -17.07
N MET A 242 -6.19 -15.18 -17.09
CA MET A 242 -5.65 -15.83 -18.29
C MET A 242 -6.59 -16.95 -18.79
N ALA A 243 -7.12 -17.79 -17.89
CA ALA A 243 -8.05 -18.86 -18.26
C ALA A 243 -9.36 -18.30 -18.84
N ALA A 244 -9.95 -17.28 -18.20
CA ALA A 244 -11.16 -16.62 -18.67
C ALA A 244 -10.98 -15.97 -20.05
N ARG A 245 -9.78 -15.50 -20.37
CA ARG A 245 -9.46 -15.04 -21.72
C ARG A 245 -9.48 -16.19 -22.74
N THR A 246 -8.89 -17.33 -22.39
CA THR A 246 -8.79 -18.49 -23.30
C THR A 246 -10.14 -19.14 -23.60
N THR A 247 -11.15 -18.97 -22.75
CA THR A 247 -12.51 -19.49 -22.96
C THR A 247 -13.35 -18.64 -23.93
N GLY A 248 -12.80 -17.55 -24.47
CA GLY A 248 -13.44 -16.76 -25.52
C GLY A 248 -14.75 -16.11 -25.06
N GLU A 249 -15.85 -16.37 -25.76
CA GLU A 249 -17.16 -15.75 -25.46
C GLU A 249 -17.70 -16.13 -24.08
N GLN A 250 -17.43 -17.36 -23.62
CA GLN A 250 -17.89 -17.83 -22.30
C GLN A 250 -17.22 -17.10 -21.14
N GLY A 251 -16.00 -16.57 -21.33
CA GLY A 251 -15.28 -15.82 -20.32
C GLY A 251 -15.66 -14.34 -20.22
N ARG A 252 -16.37 -13.79 -21.22
CA ARG A 252 -16.73 -12.35 -21.26
C ARG A 252 -17.56 -11.91 -20.05
N PRO A 253 -18.62 -12.64 -19.62
CA PRO A 253 -19.40 -12.25 -18.44
C PRO A 253 -18.56 -12.24 -17.16
N PHE A 254 -17.64 -13.19 -17.02
CA PHE A 254 -16.72 -13.26 -15.87
C PHE A 254 -15.81 -12.04 -15.80
N ILE A 255 -15.18 -11.66 -16.91
CA ILE A 255 -14.31 -10.48 -16.98
C ILE A 255 -15.11 -9.20 -16.70
N ALA A 256 -16.31 -9.08 -17.29
CA ALA A 256 -17.19 -7.94 -17.08
C ALA A 256 -17.65 -7.78 -15.61
N PHE A 257 -17.90 -8.90 -14.91
CA PHE A 257 -18.17 -8.91 -13.48
C PHE A 257 -16.99 -8.34 -12.68
N PHE A 258 -15.77 -8.83 -12.91
CA PHE A 258 -14.60 -8.33 -12.19
C PHE A 258 -14.26 -6.88 -12.52
N GLN A 259 -14.49 -6.44 -13.76
CA GLN A 259 -14.36 -5.05 -14.14
C GLN A 259 -15.36 -4.17 -13.36
N SER A 260 -16.62 -4.59 -13.30
CA SER A 260 -17.66 -3.90 -12.52
C SER A 260 -17.31 -3.87 -11.04
N LEU A 261 -16.82 -4.98 -10.48
CA LEU A 261 -16.35 -5.08 -9.11
C LEU A 261 -15.22 -4.08 -8.82
N ALA A 262 -14.21 -3.98 -9.69
CA ALA A 262 -13.12 -3.03 -9.54
C ALA A 262 -13.64 -1.58 -9.49
N HIS A 263 -14.57 -1.20 -10.39
CA HIS A 263 -15.20 0.12 -10.38
C HIS A 263 -15.96 0.41 -9.09
N VAL A 264 -16.73 -0.57 -8.58
CA VAL A 264 -17.46 -0.44 -7.31
C VAL A 264 -16.49 -0.27 -6.13
N VAL A 265 -15.43 -1.07 -6.07
CA VAL A 265 -14.43 -0.98 -4.99
C VAL A 265 -13.68 0.36 -5.02
N ILE A 266 -13.37 0.90 -6.20
CA ILE A 266 -12.81 2.25 -6.34
C ILE A 266 -13.78 3.32 -5.81
N LYS A 267 -15.09 3.17 -6.07
CA LYS A 267 -16.10 4.10 -5.54
C LYS A 267 -16.17 4.05 -4.02
N VAL A 268 -16.13 2.85 -3.42
CA VAL A 268 -16.04 2.65 -1.97
C VAL A 268 -14.76 3.28 -1.41
N MET A 269 -13.61 3.08 -2.06
CA MET A 269 -12.35 3.72 -1.69
C MET A 269 -12.43 5.25 -1.72
N ARG A 270 -13.12 5.84 -2.70
CA ARG A 270 -13.33 7.29 -2.75
C ARG A 270 -14.18 7.79 -1.59
N TRP A 271 -15.20 7.04 -1.17
CA TRP A 271 -15.97 7.39 0.04
C TRP A 271 -15.10 7.37 1.29
N PHE A 272 -14.22 6.37 1.45
CA PHE A 272 -13.29 6.32 2.57
C PHE A 272 -12.21 7.42 2.52
N LEU A 273 -11.68 7.72 1.34
CA LEU A 273 -10.73 8.82 1.16
C LEU A 273 -11.37 10.18 1.45
N TRP A 274 -12.66 10.35 1.12
CA TRP A 274 -13.40 11.54 1.50
C TRP A 274 -13.55 11.67 3.01
N LEU A 275 -13.78 10.56 3.73
CA LEU A 275 -13.82 10.55 5.20
C LEU A 275 -12.46 10.92 5.84
N THR A 276 -11.35 10.55 5.20
CA THR A 276 -9.99 10.82 5.72
C THR A 276 -9.48 12.20 5.30
N ARG A 277 -10.00 12.78 4.22
CA ARG A 277 -9.65 14.12 3.79
C ARG A 277 -10.23 15.12 4.80
N PRO A 278 -9.42 15.99 5.44
CA PRO A 278 -9.95 17.03 6.32
C PRO A 278 -10.90 17.92 5.51
N ALA A 279 -12.05 18.23 6.11
CA ALA A 279 -13.20 18.92 5.52
C ALA A 279 -12.95 20.40 5.17
N SER A 280 -11.93 20.70 4.37
CA SER A 280 -11.64 22.04 3.85
C SER A 280 -11.79 22.16 2.33
N ALA A 281 -12.36 21.14 1.68
CA ALA A 281 -12.56 21.09 0.23
C ALA A 281 -14.02 20.80 -0.13
N SER A 282 -14.91 21.72 0.23
CA SER A 282 -16.25 21.88 -0.36
C SER A 282 -16.45 23.33 -0.72
#